data_AF-A0A7K8ZZP6-F1
#
_entry.id   AF-A0A7K8ZZP6-F1
#
_cell.length_a   1.000
_cell.length_b   1.000
_cell.length_c   1.000
_cell.angle_alpha   90.00
_cell.angle_beta   90.00
_cell.angle_gamma   90.00
#
_symmetry.space_group_name_H-M   'P 1'
#
loop_
_entity.id
_entity.type
_entity.pdbx_description
1 polymer ?
#
loop_
_entity_poly.entity_id
_entity_poly.type
_entity_poly.pdbx_seq_one_letter_code
_entity_poly.pdbx_strand_id
1 'polypeptide(L)'
;GKVAVSKIVDYLRHTTSRGSEDSSLEELCNMLDPDQKDVSMDLETYHAVMGEWIEDCKRKREDDALEESSASAEDLELQATENIPEAKKTPVWMNVTSGSLEAFGGDVSKGDMEVSDLIICVADLQYNNQKLQEENTKLKLTLEAADETSNKLLVDNEHLRQQVKSIQHSVLKARTLEEELEEARNSLNLSEEKREQVVWQNKQLEKENQSLNVKVTSLQEENIRNSMDTDGLQKKILELSKSAAELEIQVHLYESTVGNQEASLIKKEQDIKELKLTIVECSSIIETLRAEKNKLLENMRHMQQELIANGLCFPLLCKYNSSVPEGMNSLCCELELAQSSEIIKSDWMSLDKTLDREVLLLLQEPEYGGEKFKTIVQNLVSGRANVN
;
A
#
# COMPACT_ATOMS: atom_id res chain seq x y z
N GLY A 1 10.39 0.22 11.83
CA GLY A 1 9.83 1.48 12.36
C GLY A 1 10.67 1.94 13.53
N LYS A 2 10.56 3.21 13.93
CA LYS A 2 11.25 3.75 15.12
C LYS A 2 10.23 4.18 16.16
N VAL A 3 10.48 3.88 17.43
CA VAL A 3 9.57 4.18 18.56
C VAL A 3 10.35 4.93 19.64
N ALA A 4 9.73 5.95 20.22
CA ALA A 4 10.31 6.73 21.32
C ALA A 4 10.42 5.89 22.59
N VAL A 5 11.49 6.08 23.37
CA VAL A 5 11.76 5.32 24.60
C VAL A 5 10.64 5.48 25.62
N SER A 6 10.08 6.70 25.75
CA SER A 6 8.93 7.00 26.62
C SER A 6 7.75 6.06 26.38
N LYS A 7 7.39 5.84 25.11
CA LYS A 7 6.27 4.95 24.73
C LYS A 7 6.55 3.48 25.00
N ILE A 8 7.81 3.06 24.89
CA ILE A 8 8.23 1.68 25.18
C ILE A 8 8.14 1.44 26.69
N VAL A 9 8.66 2.37 27.49
CA VAL A 9 8.65 2.28 28.97
C VAL A 9 7.21 2.34 29.50
N ASP A 10 6.36 3.23 28.96
CA ASP A 10 4.95 3.30 29.33
C ASP A 10 4.21 2.00 29.01
N TYR A 11 4.45 1.43 27.83
CA TYR A 11 3.87 0.14 27.45
C TYR A 11 4.32 -0.99 28.40
N LEU A 12 5.60 -1.04 28.75
CA LEU A 12 6.13 -2.04 29.68
C LEU A 12 5.55 -1.86 31.09
N ARG A 13 5.39 -0.62 31.56
CA ARG A 13 4.77 -0.32 32.86
C ARG A 13 3.32 -0.82 32.93
N HIS A 14 2.56 -0.63 31.84
CA HIS A 14 1.18 -1.10 31.76
C HIS A 14 1.04 -2.61 31.60
N THR A 15 1.96 -3.27 30.89
CA THR A 15 1.87 -4.70 30.59
C THR A 15 2.44 -5.60 31.68
N THR A 16 3.43 -5.13 32.44
CA THR A 16 4.07 -5.91 33.51
C THR A 16 3.47 -5.65 34.89
N SER A 17 2.50 -4.74 35.03
CA SER A 17 1.87 -4.35 36.30
C SER A 17 2.88 -3.97 37.40
N ARG A 18 4.07 -3.51 36.99
CA ARG A 18 5.14 -3.04 37.87
C ARG A 18 4.93 -1.56 38.17
N GLY A 19 4.80 -1.23 39.45
CA GLY A 19 4.47 0.12 39.94
C GLY A 19 5.62 1.13 39.78
N SER A 20 5.37 2.38 40.15
CA SER A 20 6.37 3.48 40.10
C SER A 20 7.55 3.30 41.07
N GLU A 21 7.52 2.31 41.95
CA GLU A 21 8.58 2.01 42.91
C GLU A 21 9.56 0.93 42.43
N ASP A 22 9.37 0.40 41.22
CA ASP A 22 10.20 -0.68 40.70
C ASP A 22 11.50 -0.14 40.10
N SER A 23 12.58 -0.22 40.90
CA SER A 23 13.92 0.26 40.52
C SER A 23 14.47 -0.40 39.26
N SER A 24 13.99 -1.60 38.91
CA SER A 24 14.48 -2.33 37.74
C SER A 24 13.97 -1.78 36.40
N LEU A 25 12.79 -1.14 36.39
CA LEU A 25 12.25 -0.52 35.18
C LEU A 25 12.90 0.85 34.91
N GLU A 26 13.28 1.56 35.98
CA GLU A 26 14.03 2.81 35.90
C GLU A 26 15.46 2.56 35.37
N GLU A 27 16.09 1.45 35.79
CA GLU A 27 17.40 0.99 35.29
C GLU A 27 17.35 0.66 33.78
N LEU A 28 16.27 -0.01 33.32
CA LEU A 28 16.03 -0.24 31.90
C LEU A 28 15.84 1.07 31.12
N CYS A 29 15.12 2.04 31.68
CA CYS A 29 14.93 3.36 31.07
C CYS A 29 16.29 4.06 30.85
N ASN A 30 17.18 4.02 31.85
CA ASN A 30 18.52 4.61 31.77
C ASN A 30 19.43 3.91 30.74
N MET A 31 19.25 2.61 30.50
CA MET A 31 19.99 1.90 29.44
C MET A 31 19.45 2.18 28.04
N LEU A 32 18.14 2.37 27.92
CA LEU A 32 17.50 2.71 26.64
C LEU A 32 17.76 4.16 26.22
N ASP A 33 17.87 5.07 27.19
CA ASP A 33 18.12 6.50 26.95
C ASP A 33 18.96 7.15 28.07
N PRO A 34 20.29 6.96 28.07
CA PRO A 34 21.19 7.46 29.11
C PRO A 34 21.24 9.00 29.19
N ASP A 35 20.85 9.69 28.11
CA ASP A 35 20.81 11.15 28.02
C ASP A 35 19.43 11.74 28.37
N GLN A 36 18.41 10.90 28.60
CA GLN A 36 16.99 11.28 28.82
C GLN A 36 16.46 12.25 27.74
N LYS A 37 16.80 12.03 26.48
CA LYS A 37 16.39 12.87 25.33
C LYS A 37 15.20 12.31 24.55
N ASP A 38 14.59 11.24 25.03
CA ASP A 38 13.52 10.46 24.41
C ASP A 38 13.85 10.06 22.97
N VAL A 39 14.99 9.41 22.80
CA VAL A 39 15.50 9.02 21.48
C VAL A 39 14.58 7.96 20.84
N SER A 40 14.24 8.15 19.56
CA SER A 40 13.50 7.14 18.81
C SER A 40 14.43 6.00 18.38
N MET A 41 14.21 4.78 18.89
CA MET A 41 15.03 3.61 18.54
C MET A 41 14.33 2.67 17.57
N ASP A 42 15.14 1.96 16.78
CA ASP A 42 14.66 0.87 15.94
C ASP A 42 14.58 -0.45 16.72
N LEU A 43 13.93 -1.43 16.09
CA LEU A 43 13.64 -2.73 16.71
C LEU A 43 14.92 -3.52 17.04
N GLU A 44 15.97 -3.38 16.23
CA GLU A 44 17.23 -4.09 16.40
C GLU A 44 18.00 -3.55 17.62
N THR A 45 18.05 -2.22 17.76
CA THR A 45 18.62 -1.55 18.94
C THR A 45 17.83 -1.90 20.21
N TYR A 46 16.49 -1.92 20.14
CA TYR A 46 15.65 -2.34 21.26
C TYR A 46 15.96 -3.78 21.69
N HIS A 47 16.05 -4.72 20.75
CA HIS A 47 16.37 -6.12 21.08
C HIS A 47 17.76 -6.29 21.69
N ALA A 48 18.75 -5.52 21.23
CA ALA A 48 20.10 -5.56 21.78
C ALA A 48 20.11 -5.10 23.25
N VAL A 49 19.54 -3.93 23.54
CA VAL A 49 19.50 -3.37 24.91
C VAL A 49 18.61 -4.19 25.83
N MET A 50 17.46 -4.66 25.34
CA MET A 50 16.57 -5.52 26.12
C MET A 50 17.21 -6.89 26.41
N GLY A 51 18.00 -7.41 25.47
CA GLY A 51 18.77 -8.64 25.66
C GLY A 51 19.83 -8.48 26.76
N GLU A 52 20.59 -7.40 26.71
CA GLU A 52 21.58 -7.05 27.74
C GLU A 52 20.94 -6.87 29.13
N TRP A 53 19.80 -6.18 29.21
CA TRP A 53 19.08 -6.03 30.47
C TRP A 53 18.57 -7.35 31.06
N ILE A 54 18.08 -8.26 30.21
CA ILE A 54 17.63 -9.59 30.64
C ILE A 54 18.82 -10.41 31.16
N GLU A 55 19.99 -10.29 30.53
CA GLU A 55 21.22 -10.92 31.01
C GLU A 55 21.68 -10.33 32.35
N ASP A 56 21.61 -9.00 32.51
CA ASP A 56 21.90 -8.35 33.79
C ASP A 56 20.93 -8.76 34.91
N CYS A 57 19.64 -8.88 34.60
CA CYS A 57 18.65 -9.39 35.54
C CYS A 57 18.95 -10.85 35.97
N LYS A 58 19.46 -11.68 35.05
CA LYS A 58 19.86 -13.05 35.37
C LYS A 58 21.10 -13.09 36.25
N ARG A 59 22.12 -12.28 35.96
CA ARG A 59 23.33 -12.16 36.77
C ARG A 59 23.02 -11.71 38.20
N LYS A 60 22.20 -10.67 38.35
CA LYS A 60 21.79 -10.15 39.66
C LYS A 60 21.04 -11.20 40.49
N ARG A 61 20.22 -12.04 39.85
CA ARG A 61 19.52 -13.15 40.51
C ARG A 61 20.47 -14.27 40.96
N GLU A 62 21.52 -14.54 40.20
CA GLU A 62 22.55 -15.52 40.56
C GLU A 62 23.44 -15.01 41.70
N ASP A 63 23.75 -13.72 41.74
CA ASP A 63 24.48 -13.08 42.84
C ASP A 63 23.64 -13.05 44.14
N ASP A 64 22.34 -12.74 44.06
CA ASP A 64 21.42 -12.80 45.22
C ASP A 64 21.24 -14.24 45.75
N ALA A 65 21.23 -15.25 44.85
CA ALA A 65 21.13 -16.66 45.24
C ALA A 65 22.42 -17.20 45.89
N LEU A 66 23.58 -16.62 45.59
CA LEU A 66 24.86 -17.01 46.18
C LEU A 66 25.02 -16.46 47.61
N GLU A 67 24.45 -15.29 47.90
CA GLU A 67 24.40 -14.72 49.26
C GLU A 67 23.41 -15.50 50.16
N GLU A 68 22.26 -15.94 49.65
CA GLU A 68 21.29 -16.79 50.39
C GLU A 68 21.76 -18.25 50.58
N SER A 69 22.68 -18.74 49.74
CA SER A 69 23.25 -20.10 49.84
C SER A 69 24.18 -20.29 51.05
N SER A 70 24.62 -19.20 51.69
CA SER A 70 25.42 -19.27 52.92
C SER A 70 24.61 -19.51 54.20
N ALA A 71 23.27 -19.45 54.13
CA ALA A 71 22.39 -19.55 55.31
C ALA A 71 21.44 -20.77 55.31
N SER A 72 21.43 -21.60 54.27
CA SER A 72 20.38 -22.63 54.11
C SER A 72 20.91 -24.00 53.64
N ALA A 73 22.03 -24.46 54.20
CA ALA A 73 22.59 -25.79 53.91
C ALA A 73 22.34 -26.85 55.00
N GLU A 74 21.57 -26.57 56.05
CA GLU A 74 21.43 -27.51 57.20
C GLU A 74 20.01 -28.05 57.49
N ASP A 75 18.96 -27.70 56.73
CA ASP A 75 17.57 -28.00 57.17
C ASP A 75 16.71 -28.91 56.27
N LEU A 76 17.31 -29.85 55.52
CA LEU A 76 16.53 -30.80 54.70
C LEU A 76 16.93 -32.29 54.85
N GLU A 77 17.63 -32.65 55.92
CA GLU A 77 17.99 -34.04 56.22
C GLU A 77 17.24 -34.68 57.41
N LEU A 78 16.21 -34.04 57.97
CA LEU A 78 15.53 -34.51 59.21
C LEU A 78 14.00 -34.65 59.18
N GLN A 79 13.36 -34.88 58.01
CA GLN A 79 11.96 -35.33 57.96
C GLN A 79 11.80 -36.73 57.36
N ALA A 80 12.33 -37.74 58.05
CA ALA A 80 11.85 -39.11 57.95
C ALA A 80 12.21 -39.94 59.20
N THR A 81 12.16 -39.33 60.38
CA THR A 81 12.23 -40.02 61.68
C THR A 81 10.89 -39.94 62.38
N GLU A 82 10.01 -40.89 62.05
CA GLU A 82 8.94 -41.47 62.89
C GLU A 82 8.21 -42.44 61.96
N ASN A 83 8.37 -43.76 62.04
CA ASN A 83 7.82 -44.56 63.11
C ASN A 83 8.57 -45.90 63.16
N ILE A 84 9.50 -45.99 64.10
CA ILE A 84 9.95 -47.26 64.65
C ILE A 84 8.87 -47.70 65.64
N PRO A 85 8.39 -48.95 65.57
CA PRO A 85 8.55 -49.77 66.75
C PRO A 85 9.48 -50.92 66.39
N GLU A 86 10.73 -50.73 66.80
CA GLU A 86 11.66 -51.74 67.21
C GLU A 86 10.83 -52.69 68.06
N ALA A 87 10.55 -53.87 67.50
CA ALA A 87 10.28 -55.02 68.31
C ALA A 87 11.57 -55.23 69.12
N LYS A 88 11.65 -54.55 70.26
CA LYS A 88 12.44 -54.90 71.41
C LYS A 88 12.20 -56.39 71.60
N LYS A 89 13.10 -57.22 71.07
CA LYS A 89 13.34 -58.55 71.61
C LYS A 89 13.98 -58.28 72.96
N THR A 90 13.14 -57.87 73.91
CA THR A 90 13.35 -58.17 75.31
C THR A 90 13.77 -59.64 75.33
N PRO A 91 14.96 -59.99 75.83
CA PRO A 91 15.11 -61.35 76.30
C PRO A 91 14.00 -61.47 77.33
N VAL A 92 13.10 -62.44 77.13
CA VAL A 92 12.25 -62.88 78.23
C VAL A 92 13.24 -63.52 79.20
N TRP A 93 13.87 -62.67 80.01
CA TRP A 93 14.36 -63.02 81.32
C TRP A 93 13.10 -63.52 82.00
N MET A 94 12.94 -64.84 82.02
CA MET A 94 11.96 -65.46 82.88
C MET A 94 12.38 -65.06 84.29
N ASN A 95 11.71 -64.04 84.81
CA ASN A 95 11.66 -63.75 86.22
C ASN A 95 10.92 -64.93 86.83
N VAL A 96 11.65 -66.01 87.10
CA VAL A 96 11.21 -67.05 88.01
C VAL A 96 11.25 -66.39 89.38
N THR A 97 10.20 -65.66 89.70
CA THR A 97 9.84 -65.36 91.08
C THR A 97 9.76 -66.71 91.76
N SER A 98 10.73 -66.99 92.63
CA SER A 98 10.74 -68.15 93.51
C SER A 98 9.54 -68.02 94.44
N GLY A 99 8.39 -68.47 93.95
CA GLY A 99 7.18 -68.66 94.71
C GLY A 99 7.37 -69.90 95.57
N SER A 100 7.81 -69.65 96.79
CA SER A 100 7.74 -70.56 97.92
C SER A 100 6.44 -71.39 97.86
N LEU A 101 6.56 -72.70 97.69
CA LEU A 101 5.58 -73.64 98.20
C LEU A 101 6.35 -74.60 99.10
N GLU A 102 6.33 -74.23 100.37
CA GLU A 102 6.74 -75.06 101.49
C GLU A 102 5.99 -76.39 101.51
N ALA A 103 6.59 -77.32 102.24
CA ALA A 103 6.01 -78.54 102.79
C ALA A 103 5.79 -79.68 101.78
N PHE A 104 6.83 -80.49 101.62
CA PHE A 104 6.85 -81.83 102.24
C PHE A 104 8.29 -82.20 102.59
N GLY A 105 8.80 -81.60 103.67
CA GLY A 105 9.78 -82.25 104.53
C GLY A 105 9.04 -83.33 105.33
N GLY A 106 8.76 -84.45 104.69
CA GLY A 106 8.28 -85.66 105.35
C GLY A 106 9.49 -86.49 105.75
N ASP A 107 9.58 -86.79 107.05
CA ASP A 107 10.61 -87.61 107.68
C ASP A 107 11.07 -88.79 106.82
N VAL A 108 12.38 -89.01 106.79
CA VAL A 108 12.96 -90.28 106.39
C VAL A 108 12.40 -91.34 107.35
N SER A 109 11.32 -92.01 106.94
CA SER A 109 10.83 -93.20 107.61
C SER A 109 11.95 -94.23 107.54
N LYS A 110 12.66 -94.35 108.66
CA LYS A 110 13.53 -95.48 109.00
C LYS A 110 12.66 -96.70 109.33
N GLY A 111 11.77 -97.04 108.41
CA GLY A 111 11.11 -98.33 108.32
C GLY A 111 11.81 -99.09 107.21
N ASP A 112 12.09 -100.38 107.42
CA ASP A 112 12.64 -101.26 106.40
C ASP A 112 11.81 -101.11 105.11
N MET A 113 12.33 -100.36 104.15
CA MET A 113 11.79 -100.34 102.80
C MET A 113 12.05 -101.73 102.26
N GLU A 114 11.00 -102.55 102.17
CA GLU A 114 11.12 -103.87 101.57
C GLU A 114 11.66 -103.69 100.15
N VAL A 115 12.59 -104.56 99.75
CA VAL A 115 13.25 -104.52 98.44
C VAL A 115 12.22 -104.37 97.30
N SER A 116 11.00 -104.89 97.51
CA SER A 116 9.83 -104.75 96.64
C SER A 116 9.38 -103.30 96.38
N ASP A 117 9.31 -102.44 97.40
CA ASP A 117 8.86 -101.04 97.24
C ASP A 117 9.90 -100.20 96.48
N LEU A 118 11.19 -100.46 96.74
CA LEU A 118 12.28 -99.85 95.99
C LEU A 118 12.27 -100.29 94.52
N ILE A 119 11.98 -101.57 94.24
CA ILE A 119 11.81 -102.08 92.87
C ILE A 119 10.66 -101.38 92.15
N ILE A 120 9.52 -101.16 92.81
CA ILE A 120 8.37 -100.45 92.23
C ILE A 120 8.74 -98.99 91.91
N CYS A 121 9.36 -98.27 92.85
CA CYS A 121 9.82 -96.89 92.61
C CYS A 121 10.84 -96.81 91.46
N VAL A 122 11.77 -97.77 91.37
CA VAL A 122 12.74 -97.83 90.27
C VAL A 122 12.03 -98.08 88.93
N ALA A 123 11.03 -98.97 88.89
CA ALA A 123 10.25 -99.24 87.68
C ALA A 123 9.46 -98.00 87.21
N ASP A 124 8.81 -97.27 88.13
CA ASP A 124 8.09 -96.04 87.82
C ASP A 124 9.04 -94.94 87.32
N LEU A 125 10.21 -94.79 87.95
CA LEU A 125 11.23 -93.84 87.49
C LEU A 125 11.77 -94.21 86.11
N GLN A 126 12.03 -95.49 85.83
CA GLN A 126 12.45 -95.96 84.51
C GLN A 126 11.37 -95.69 83.45
N TYR A 127 10.10 -95.97 83.76
CA TYR A 127 8.97 -95.66 82.89
C TYR A 127 8.84 -94.15 82.63
N ASN A 128 8.93 -93.32 83.69
CA ASN A 128 8.90 -91.87 83.56
C ASN A 128 10.08 -91.33 82.76
N ASN A 129 11.28 -91.89 82.92
CA ASN A 129 12.46 -91.52 82.15
C ASN A 129 12.30 -91.86 80.66
N GLN A 130 11.80 -93.06 80.34
CA GLN A 130 11.47 -93.47 78.97
C GLN A 130 10.43 -92.54 78.34
N LYS A 131 9.36 -92.22 79.06
CA LYS A 131 8.33 -91.28 78.60
C LYS A 131 8.88 -89.87 78.39
N LEU A 132 9.74 -89.38 79.30
CA LEU A 132 10.43 -88.11 79.12
C LEU A 132 11.33 -88.13 77.89
N GLN A 133 12.03 -89.23 77.62
CA GLN A 133 12.88 -89.37 76.44
C GLN A 133 12.06 -89.37 75.14
N GLU A 134 10.89 -90.01 75.11
CA GLU A 134 9.95 -89.97 73.99
C GLU A 134 9.37 -88.56 73.75
N GLU A 135 9.01 -87.85 74.82
CA GLU A 135 8.58 -86.45 74.68
C GLU A 135 9.75 -85.55 74.24
N ASN A 136 10.98 -85.81 74.68
CA ASN A 136 12.16 -85.05 74.26
C ASN A 136 12.48 -85.27 72.77
N THR A 137 12.37 -86.50 72.27
CA THR A 137 12.53 -86.77 70.83
C THR A 137 11.41 -86.14 70.00
N LYS A 138 10.17 -86.17 70.48
CA LYS A 138 9.03 -85.50 69.85
C LYS A 138 9.22 -83.98 69.81
N LEU A 139 9.62 -83.37 70.93
CA LEU A 139 9.92 -81.94 71.00
C LEU A 139 11.04 -81.55 70.03
N LYS A 140 12.10 -82.37 69.95
CA LYS A 140 13.20 -82.16 69.00
C LYS A 140 12.71 -82.18 67.56
N LEU A 141 11.90 -83.16 67.16
CA LEU A 141 11.33 -83.22 65.82
C LEU A 141 10.42 -82.02 65.53
N THR A 142 9.61 -81.58 66.50
CA THR A 142 8.78 -80.38 66.33
C THR A 142 9.60 -79.10 66.23
N LEU A 143 10.74 -79.04 66.93
CA LEU A 143 11.67 -77.92 66.86
C LEU A 143 12.36 -77.88 65.50
N GLU A 144 12.87 -79.01 65.01
CA GLU A 144 13.48 -79.13 63.68
C GLU A 144 12.49 -78.71 62.58
N ALA A 145 11.25 -79.19 62.64
CA ALA A 145 10.18 -78.78 61.72
C ALA A 145 9.87 -77.27 61.82
N ALA A 146 9.86 -76.71 63.04
CA ALA A 146 9.67 -75.27 63.23
C ALA A 146 10.84 -74.46 62.65
N ASP A 147 12.09 -74.90 62.86
CA ASP A 147 13.29 -74.25 62.32
C ASP A 147 13.31 -74.29 60.79
N GLU A 148 12.92 -75.41 60.17
CA GLU A 148 12.77 -75.54 58.71
C GLU A 148 11.71 -74.58 58.15
N THR A 149 10.56 -74.47 58.81
CA THR A 149 9.53 -73.50 58.40
C THR A 149 9.98 -72.06 58.60
N SER A 150 10.70 -71.75 59.68
CA SER A 150 11.27 -70.43 59.96
C SER A 150 12.30 -70.02 58.90
N ASN A 151 13.20 -70.93 58.53
CA ASN A 151 14.18 -70.71 57.46
C ASN A 151 13.52 -70.46 56.11
N LYS A 152 12.47 -71.22 55.78
CA LYS A 152 11.68 -71.00 54.55
C LYS A 152 11.04 -69.62 54.54
N LEU A 153 10.41 -69.20 55.64
CA LEU A 153 9.81 -67.87 55.78
C LEU A 153 10.85 -66.74 55.65
N LEU A 154 12.08 -66.94 56.14
CA LEU A 154 13.16 -65.97 55.99
C LEU A 154 13.52 -65.78 54.52
N VAL A 155 13.69 -66.87 53.77
CA VAL A 155 13.97 -66.82 52.32
C VAL A 155 12.83 -66.16 51.56
N ASP A 156 11.57 -66.52 51.87
CA ASP A 156 10.39 -65.90 51.27
C ASP A 156 10.34 -64.38 51.59
N ASN A 157 10.70 -63.97 52.80
CA ASN A 157 10.77 -62.56 53.19
C ASN A 157 11.83 -61.79 52.39
N GLU A 158 13.01 -62.37 52.20
CA GLU A 158 14.08 -61.76 51.40
C GLU A 158 13.67 -61.66 49.92
N HIS A 159 13.03 -62.69 49.38
CA HIS A 159 12.51 -62.66 48.03
C HIS A 159 11.44 -61.57 47.85
N LEU A 160 10.51 -61.42 48.79
CA LEU A 160 9.52 -60.34 48.78
C LEU A 160 10.19 -58.96 48.88
N ARG A 161 11.22 -58.80 49.71
CA ARG A 161 11.99 -57.54 49.79
C ARG A 161 12.64 -57.18 48.47
N GLN A 162 13.22 -58.15 47.77
CA GLN A 162 13.81 -57.93 46.44
C GLN A 162 12.74 -57.57 45.40
N GLN A 163 11.58 -58.24 45.43
CA GLN A 163 10.44 -57.89 44.57
C GLN A 163 9.96 -56.45 44.82
N VAL A 164 9.81 -56.04 46.09
CA VAL A 164 9.42 -54.66 46.44
C VAL A 164 10.42 -53.64 45.90
N LYS A 165 11.73 -53.90 46.03
CA LYS A 165 12.77 -53.01 45.46
C LYS A 165 12.68 -52.90 43.94
N SER A 166 12.46 -54.03 43.24
CA SER A 166 12.30 -54.04 41.79
C SER A 166 11.05 -53.26 41.34
N ILE A 167 9.92 -53.47 42.04
CA ILE A 167 8.68 -52.73 41.80
C ILE A 167 8.89 -51.23 42.05
N GLN A 168 9.54 -50.85 43.15
CA GLN A 168 9.85 -49.45 43.46
C GLN A 168 10.69 -48.80 42.35
N HIS A 169 11.74 -49.48 41.86
CA HIS A 169 12.52 -48.99 40.73
C HIS A 169 11.65 -48.83 39.47
N SER A 170 10.81 -49.82 39.16
CA SER A 170 9.93 -49.74 37.98
C SER A 170 8.94 -48.58 38.09
N VAL A 171 8.40 -48.32 39.29
CA VAL A 171 7.49 -47.19 39.56
C VAL A 171 8.18 -45.85 39.38
N LEU A 172 9.41 -45.70 39.88
CA LEU A 172 10.19 -44.47 39.66
C LEU A 172 10.43 -44.22 38.18
N LYS A 173 10.81 -45.25 37.42
CA LYS A 173 10.98 -45.13 35.96
C LYS A 173 9.67 -44.79 35.24
N ALA A 174 8.53 -45.31 35.70
CA ALA A 174 7.24 -44.96 35.13
C ALA A 174 6.89 -43.49 35.38
N ARG A 175 7.19 -42.95 36.57
CA ARG A 175 6.98 -41.53 36.89
C ARG A 175 7.81 -40.60 36.02
N THR A 176 9.10 -40.89 35.82
CA THR A 176 9.96 -40.06 34.96
C THR A 176 9.47 -40.05 33.51
N LEU A 177 8.99 -41.19 33.00
CA LEU A 177 8.39 -41.26 31.66
C LEU A 177 7.05 -40.49 31.57
N GLU A 178 6.28 -40.45 32.66
CA GLU A 178 5.05 -39.66 32.73
C GLU A 178 5.35 -38.16 32.67
N GLU A 179 6.39 -37.71 33.38
CA GLU A 179 6.88 -36.32 33.33
C GLU A 179 7.38 -35.94 31.92
N GLU A 180 8.22 -36.78 31.29
CA GLU A 180 8.70 -36.58 29.92
C GLU A 180 7.54 -36.52 28.91
N LEU A 181 6.51 -37.34 29.09
CA LEU A 181 5.33 -37.36 28.23
C LEU A 181 4.54 -36.06 28.38
N GLU A 182 4.37 -35.57 29.60
CA GLU A 182 3.67 -34.31 29.86
C GLU A 182 4.44 -33.10 29.31
N GLU A 183 5.77 -33.09 29.41
CA GLU A 183 6.60 -32.06 28.77
C GLU A 183 6.47 -32.10 27.23
N ALA A 184 6.47 -33.28 26.64
CA ALA A 184 6.27 -33.45 25.20
C ALA A 184 4.87 -32.98 24.75
N ARG A 185 3.83 -33.25 25.54
CA ARG A 185 2.47 -32.74 25.30
C ARG A 185 2.42 -31.22 25.34
N ASN A 186 3.03 -30.60 26.36
CA ASN A 186 3.08 -29.15 26.47
C ASN A 186 3.82 -28.50 25.30
N SER A 187 4.93 -29.10 24.88
CA SER A 187 5.70 -28.67 23.71
C SER A 187 4.89 -28.79 22.41
N LEU A 188 4.13 -29.88 22.24
CA LEU A 188 3.23 -30.07 21.10
C LEU A 188 2.15 -28.99 21.07
N ASN A 189 1.47 -28.75 22.20
CA ASN A 189 0.41 -27.75 22.31
C ASN A 189 0.92 -26.34 21.94
N LEU A 190 2.10 -25.95 22.45
CA LEU A 190 2.73 -24.66 22.12
C LEU A 190 3.07 -24.56 20.62
N SER A 191 3.55 -25.65 20.02
CA SER A 191 3.85 -25.70 18.58
C SER A 191 2.57 -25.60 17.74
N GLU A 192 1.49 -26.25 18.16
CA GLU A 192 0.18 -26.15 17.52
C GLU A 192 -0.40 -24.74 17.60
N GLU A 193 -0.31 -24.06 18.74
CA GLU A 193 -0.74 -22.66 18.90
C GLU A 193 0.05 -21.73 17.96
N LYS A 194 1.37 -21.87 17.90
CA LYS A 194 2.22 -21.11 16.96
C LYS A 194 1.85 -21.40 15.50
N ARG A 195 1.58 -22.66 15.16
CA ARG A 195 1.11 -23.05 13.82
C ARG A 195 -0.21 -22.35 13.48
N GLU A 196 -1.16 -22.31 14.41
CA GLU A 196 -2.44 -21.63 14.21
C GLU A 196 -2.28 -20.12 14.05
N GLN A 197 -1.41 -19.49 14.83
CA GLN A 197 -1.08 -18.08 14.69
C GLN A 197 -0.51 -17.76 13.30
N VAL A 198 0.45 -18.56 12.82
CA VAL A 198 1.04 -18.41 11.47
C VAL A 198 -0.02 -18.63 10.38
N VAL A 199 -0.91 -19.61 10.55
CA VAL A 199 -2.02 -19.84 9.60
C VAL A 199 -2.96 -18.63 9.55
N TRP A 200 -3.28 -18.04 10.70
CA TRP A 200 -4.12 -16.84 10.75
C TRP A 200 -3.44 -15.64 10.07
N GLN A 201 -2.15 -15.42 10.33
CA GLN A 201 -1.37 -14.36 9.68
C GLN A 201 -1.29 -14.55 8.15
N ASN A 202 -1.02 -15.77 7.68
CA ASN A 202 -1.01 -16.09 6.26
C ASN A 202 -2.36 -15.81 5.60
N LYS A 203 -3.47 -16.18 6.25
CA LYS A 203 -4.82 -15.90 5.73
C LYS A 203 -5.11 -14.40 5.66
N GLN A 204 -4.58 -13.61 6.58
CA GLN A 204 -4.71 -12.16 6.54
C GLN A 204 -3.88 -11.54 5.39
N LEU A 205 -2.62 -11.95 5.26
CA LEU A 205 -1.76 -11.52 4.15
C LEU A 205 -2.32 -11.93 2.79
N GLU A 206 -2.95 -13.10 2.68
CA GLU A 206 -3.61 -13.55 1.45
C GLU A 206 -4.77 -12.62 1.05
N LYS A 207 -5.59 -12.16 2.00
CA LYS A 207 -6.65 -11.19 1.74
C LYS A 207 -6.09 -9.83 1.30
N GLU A 208 -5.04 -9.36 1.95
CA GLU A 208 -4.36 -8.10 1.58
C GLU A 208 -3.76 -8.20 0.18
N ASN A 209 -3.12 -9.32 -0.15
CA ASN A 209 -2.57 -9.58 -1.47
C ASN A 209 -3.67 -9.62 -2.54
N GLN A 210 -4.79 -10.29 -2.27
CA GLN A 210 -5.97 -10.27 -3.16
C GLN A 210 -6.51 -8.85 -3.36
N SER A 211 -6.61 -8.04 -2.30
CA SER A 211 -7.06 -6.65 -2.38
C SER A 211 -6.11 -5.77 -3.20
N LEU A 212 -4.80 -5.91 -2.98
CA LEU A 212 -3.78 -5.20 -3.76
C LEU A 212 -3.83 -5.61 -5.22
N ASN A 213 -4.02 -6.90 -5.51
CA ASN A 213 -4.12 -7.39 -6.89
C ASN A 213 -5.32 -6.76 -7.62
N VAL A 214 -6.49 -6.66 -6.96
CA VAL A 214 -7.67 -5.95 -7.51
C VAL A 214 -7.38 -4.47 -7.78
N LYS A 215 -6.63 -3.81 -6.89
CA LYS A 215 -6.23 -2.40 -7.10
C LYS A 215 -5.27 -2.25 -8.28
N VAL A 216 -4.31 -3.18 -8.43
CA VAL A 216 -3.38 -3.20 -9.56
C VAL A 216 -4.14 -3.38 -10.88
N THR A 217 -5.09 -4.32 -10.95
CA THR A 217 -5.89 -4.53 -12.17
C THR A 217 -6.74 -3.29 -12.50
N SER A 218 -7.37 -2.67 -11.50
CA SER A 218 -8.14 -1.43 -11.70
C SER A 218 -7.29 -0.28 -12.23
N LEU A 219 -6.06 -0.09 -11.71
CA LEU A 219 -5.13 0.94 -12.18
C LEU A 219 -4.61 0.63 -13.59
N GLN A 220 -4.41 -0.64 -13.92
CA GLN A 220 -4.03 -1.06 -15.28
C GLN A 220 -5.15 -0.74 -16.28
N GLU A 221 -6.41 -1.01 -15.93
CA GLU A 221 -7.56 -0.66 -16.76
C GLU A 221 -7.71 0.86 -16.97
N GLU A 222 -7.48 1.66 -15.93
CA GLU A 222 -7.48 3.12 -16.02
C GLU A 222 -6.35 3.63 -16.92
N ASN A 223 -5.15 3.04 -16.81
CA ASN A 223 -4.01 3.40 -17.65
C ASN A 223 -4.29 3.12 -19.14
N ILE A 224 -4.86 1.95 -19.45
CA ILE A 224 -5.29 1.60 -20.81
C ILE A 224 -6.30 2.62 -21.35
N ARG A 225 -7.30 3.00 -20.53
CA ARG A 225 -8.31 4.00 -20.91
C ARG A 225 -7.67 5.37 -21.19
N ASN A 226 -6.79 5.83 -20.32
CA ASN A 226 -6.07 7.09 -20.49
C ASN A 226 -5.16 7.08 -21.72
N SER A 227 -4.54 5.94 -22.05
CA SER A 227 -3.76 5.76 -23.27
C SER A 227 -4.64 5.91 -24.52
N MET A 228 -5.83 5.29 -24.52
CA MET A 228 -6.78 5.41 -25.63
C MET A 228 -7.26 6.85 -25.83
N ASP A 229 -7.57 7.55 -24.74
CA ASP A 229 -7.98 8.96 -24.78
C ASP A 229 -6.85 9.86 -25.30
N THR A 230 -5.61 9.60 -24.87
CA THR A 230 -4.42 10.30 -25.34
C THR A 230 -4.22 10.10 -26.85
N ASP A 231 -4.34 8.86 -27.34
CA ASP A 231 -4.26 8.56 -28.78
C ASP A 231 -5.36 9.27 -29.58
N GLY A 232 -6.58 9.33 -29.02
CA GLY A 232 -7.70 10.08 -29.60
C GLY A 232 -7.42 11.58 -29.71
N LEU A 233 -6.87 12.18 -28.65
CA LEU A 233 -6.48 13.59 -28.65
C LEU A 233 -5.33 13.87 -29.62
N GLN A 234 -4.33 12.99 -29.71
CA GLN A 234 -3.23 13.12 -30.68
C GLN A 234 -3.74 13.12 -32.12
N LYS A 235 -4.68 12.22 -32.46
CA LYS A 235 -5.31 12.21 -33.79
C LYS A 235 -6.03 13.52 -34.09
N LYS A 236 -6.78 14.06 -33.12
CA LYS A 236 -7.48 15.34 -33.26
C LYS A 236 -6.51 16.52 -33.42
N ILE A 237 -5.41 16.52 -32.66
CA ILE A 237 -4.36 17.53 -32.81
C ILE A 237 -3.77 17.47 -34.23
N LEU A 238 -3.47 16.27 -34.74
CA LEU A 238 -2.93 16.10 -36.09
C LEU A 238 -3.89 16.60 -37.16
N GLU A 239 -5.19 16.30 -37.04
CA GLU A 239 -6.22 16.78 -37.95
C GLU A 239 -6.36 18.31 -37.94
N LEU A 240 -6.38 18.91 -36.74
CA LEU A 240 -6.40 20.37 -36.58
C LEU A 240 -5.15 21.03 -37.16
N SER A 241 -3.96 20.46 -36.94
CA SER A 241 -2.70 20.97 -37.52
C SER A 241 -2.71 20.90 -39.05
N LYS A 242 -3.29 19.84 -39.63
CA LYS A 242 -3.45 19.73 -41.08
C LYS A 242 -4.38 20.83 -41.61
N SER A 243 -5.54 21.03 -40.98
CA SER A 243 -6.48 22.09 -41.36
C SER A 243 -5.87 23.49 -41.20
N ALA A 244 -5.06 23.72 -40.16
CA ALA A 244 -4.35 24.97 -39.97
C ALA A 244 -3.36 25.25 -41.13
N ALA A 245 -2.57 24.25 -41.54
CA ALA A 245 -1.65 24.39 -42.67
C ALA A 245 -2.38 24.65 -44.00
N GLU A 246 -3.55 24.03 -44.21
CA GLU A 246 -4.40 24.31 -45.39
C GLU A 246 -4.90 25.76 -45.39
N LEU A 247 -5.32 26.29 -44.23
CA LEU A 247 -5.72 27.68 -44.08
C LEU A 247 -4.56 28.66 -44.28
N GLU A 248 -3.36 28.35 -43.78
CA GLU A 248 -2.15 29.17 -44.02
C GLU A 248 -1.83 29.29 -45.52
N ILE A 249 -1.94 28.19 -46.26
CA ILE A 249 -1.77 28.21 -47.73
C ILE A 249 -2.84 29.10 -48.37
N GLN A 250 -4.09 29.00 -47.91
CA GLN A 250 -5.19 29.80 -48.43
C GLN A 250 -4.97 31.31 -48.18
N VAL A 251 -4.49 31.68 -46.98
CA VAL A 251 -4.14 33.07 -46.64
C VAL A 251 -3.07 33.59 -47.58
N HIS A 252 -1.97 32.86 -47.78
CA HIS A 252 -0.90 33.28 -48.69
C HIS A 252 -1.38 33.46 -50.14
N LEU A 253 -2.30 32.60 -50.61
CA LEU A 253 -2.92 32.76 -51.93
C LEU A 253 -3.75 34.05 -52.04
N TYR A 254 -4.53 34.38 -51.01
CA TYR A 254 -5.31 35.62 -51.00
C TYR A 254 -4.42 36.85 -50.88
N GLU A 255 -3.38 36.83 -50.04
CA GLU A 255 -2.40 37.92 -49.92
C GLU A 255 -1.72 38.22 -51.26
N SER A 256 -1.27 37.18 -51.98
CA SER A 256 -0.70 37.34 -53.33
C SER A 256 -1.71 37.93 -54.32
N THR A 257 -2.97 37.46 -54.28
CA THR A 257 -4.04 37.99 -55.14
C THR A 257 -4.31 39.47 -54.88
N VAL A 258 -4.44 39.86 -53.61
CA VAL A 258 -4.64 41.25 -53.19
C VAL A 258 -3.45 42.11 -53.59
N GLY A 259 -2.22 41.65 -53.37
CA GLY A 259 -1.01 42.37 -53.79
C GLY A 259 -0.95 42.61 -55.30
N ASN A 260 -1.37 41.65 -56.11
CA ASN A 260 -1.47 41.81 -57.57
C ASN A 260 -2.55 42.84 -57.96
N GLN A 261 -3.69 42.82 -57.28
CA GLN A 261 -4.76 43.81 -57.50
C GLN A 261 -4.31 45.22 -57.10
N GLU A 262 -3.62 45.37 -55.98
CA GLU A 262 -3.05 46.64 -55.50
C GLU A 262 -2.05 47.20 -56.53
N ALA A 263 -1.14 46.37 -57.04
CA ALA A 263 -0.18 46.78 -58.08
C ALA A 263 -0.89 47.25 -59.38
N SER A 264 -1.95 46.53 -59.79
CA SER A 264 -2.79 46.91 -60.95
C SER A 264 -3.52 48.24 -60.71
N LEU A 265 -4.03 48.45 -59.49
CA LEU A 265 -4.70 49.69 -59.10
C LEU A 265 -3.74 50.89 -59.09
N ILE A 266 -2.53 50.73 -58.52
CA ILE A 266 -1.47 51.75 -58.56
C ILE A 266 -1.11 52.11 -60.00
N LYS A 267 -1.00 51.12 -60.90
CA LYS A 267 -0.71 51.37 -62.31
C LYS A 267 -1.82 52.18 -62.98
N LYS A 268 -3.08 51.80 -62.76
CA LYS A 268 -4.23 52.58 -63.27
C LYS A 268 -4.25 54.00 -62.71
N GLU A 269 -3.90 54.20 -61.45
CA GLU A 269 -3.82 55.55 -60.86
C GLU A 269 -2.72 56.39 -61.52
N GLN A 270 -1.57 55.80 -61.82
CA GLN A 270 -0.49 56.46 -62.54
C GLN A 270 -0.93 56.86 -63.95
N ASP A 271 -1.59 55.95 -64.69
CA ASP A 271 -2.11 56.22 -66.03
C ASP A 271 -3.16 57.35 -66.00
N ILE A 272 -4.01 57.40 -64.95
CA ILE A 272 -4.96 58.51 -64.72
C ILE A 272 -4.22 59.84 -64.49
N LYS A 273 -3.11 59.85 -63.72
CA LYS A 273 -2.30 61.07 -63.50
C LYS A 273 -1.68 61.57 -64.80
N GLU A 274 -1.15 60.66 -65.61
CA GLU A 274 -0.60 60.97 -66.94
C GLU A 274 -1.67 61.54 -67.88
N LEU A 275 -2.86 60.90 -67.95
CA LEU A 275 -3.99 61.41 -68.73
C LEU A 275 -4.47 62.79 -68.26
N LYS A 276 -4.43 63.07 -66.96
CA LYS A 276 -4.77 64.42 -66.45
C LYS A 276 -3.76 65.48 -66.91
N LEU A 277 -2.46 65.15 -66.95
CA LEU A 277 -1.43 66.06 -67.45
C LEU A 277 -1.63 66.35 -68.95
N THR A 278 -1.89 65.32 -69.75
CA THR A 278 -2.14 65.51 -71.20
C THR A 278 -3.40 66.34 -71.46
N ILE A 279 -4.47 66.19 -70.66
CA ILE A 279 -5.66 67.05 -70.75
C ILE A 279 -5.31 68.52 -70.48
N VAL A 280 -4.47 68.81 -69.48
CA VAL A 280 -4.02 70.18 -69.15
C VAL A 280 -3.21 70.76 -70.31
N GLU A 281 -2.28 69.99 -70.88
CA GLU A 281 -1.50 70.38 -72.05
C GLU A 281 -2.38 70.69 -73.26
N CYS A 282 -3.31 69.79 -73.61
CA CYS A 282 -4.29 70.01 -74.67
C CYS A 282 -5.13 71.26 -74.42
N SER A 283 -5.58 71.48 -73.18
CA SER A 283 -6.34 72.67 -72.80
C SER A 283 -5.52 73.96 -73.00
N SER A 284 -4.23 73.95 -72.65
CA SER A 284 -3.32 75.07 -72.89
C SER A 284 -3.13 75.36 -74.38
N ILE A 285 -2.98 74.31 -75.20
CA ILE A 285 -2.91 74.44 -76.67
C ILE A 285 -4.21 75.06 -77.21
N ILE A 286 -5.37 74.59 -76.74
CA ILE A 286 -6.68 75.14 -77.13
C ILE A 286 -6.79 76.62 -76.77
N GLU A 287 -6.40 77.04 -75.56
CA GLU A 287 -6.43 78.45 -75.17
C GLU A 287 -5.48 79.31 -76.01
N THR A 288 -4.27 78.80 -76.32
CA THR A 288 -3.30 79.49 -77.17
C THR A 288 -3.86 79.70 -78.58
N LEU A 289 -4.38 78.65 -79.20
CA LEU A 289 -5.02 78.72 -80.51
C LEU A 289 -6.24 79.66 -80.50
N ARG A 290 -7.01 79.68 -79.41
CA ARG A 290 -8.15 80.59 -79.26
C ARG A 290 -7.70 82.05 -79.18
N ALA A 291 -6.61 82.34 -78.46
CA ALA A 291 -6.02 83.68 -78.39
C ALA A 291 -5.48 84.13 -79.76
N GLU A 292 -4.78 83.25 -80.48
CA GLU A 292 -4.30 83.53 -81.84
C GLU A 292 -5.44 83.80 -82.82
N LYS A 293 -6.51 82.98 -82.79
CA LYS A 293 -7.73 83.22 -83.57
C LYS A 293 -8.33 84.59 -83.27
N ASN A 294 -8.47 84.96 -82.00
CA ASN A 294 -9.03 86.24 -81.61
C ASN A 294 -8.16 87.42 -82.08
N LYS A 295 -6.83 87.30 -81.96
CA LYS A 295 -5.88 88.29 -82.48
C LYS A 295 -5.99 88.45 -83.99
N LEU A 296 -6.12 87.34 -84.73
CA LEU A 296 -6.31 87.37 -86.17
C LEU A 296 -7.64 88.02 -86.56
N LEU A 297 -8.73 87.72 -85.85
CA LEU A 297 -10.04 88.38 -86.03
C LEU A 297 -9.97 89.89 -85.79
N GLU A 298 -9.25 90.32 -84.75
CA GLU A 298 -9.07 91.74 -84.45
C GLU A 298 -8.25 92.45 -85.54
N ASN A 299 -7.16 91.82 -86.00
CA ASN A 299 -6.37 92.32 -87.13
C ASN A 299 -7.22 92.43 -88.42
N MET A 300 -8.07 91.44 -88.70
CA MET A 300 -9.01 91.49 -89.83
C MET A 300 -10.00 92.65 -89.69
N ARG A 301 -10.56 92.85 -88.49
CA ARG A 301 -11.47 93.97 -88.19
C ARG A 301 -10.78 95.32 -88.37
N HIS A 302 -9.53 95.44 -87.90
CA HIS A 302 -8.73 96.65 -88.07
C HIS A 302 -8.43 96.94 -89.53
N MET A 303 -7.98 95.95 -90.31
CA MET A 303 -7.81 96.11 -91.77
C MET A 303 -9.12 96.50 -92.47
N GLN A 304 -10.25 95.90 -92.07
CA GLN A 304 -11.54 96.26 -92.62
C GLN A 304 -11.92 97.71 -92.30
N GLN A 305 -11.65 98.19 -91.08
CA GLN A 305 -11.85 99.60 -90.69
C GLN A 305 -10.92 100.54 -91.46
N GLU A 306 -9.67 100.15 -91.69
CA GLU A 306 -8.69 100.93 -92.45
C GLU A 306 -9.07 101.02 -93.94
N LEU A 307 -9.57 99.93 -94.52
CA LEU A 307 -10.17 99.91 -95.87
C LEU A 307 -11.37 100.84 -95.98
N ILE A 308 -12.25 100.83 -94.97
CA ILE A 308 -13.40 101.75 -94.88
C ILE A 308 -12.92 103.22 -94.77
N ALA A 309 -11.91 103.51 -93.95
CA ALA A 309 -11.36 104.86 -93.73
C ALA A 309 -10.66 105.45 -94.98
N ASN A 310 -10.05 104.59 -95.80
CA ASN A 310 -9.42 104.97 -97.07
C ASN A 310 -10.41 105.06 -98.26
N GLY A 311 -11.73 105.04 -97.99
CA GLY A 311 -12.77 105.25 -99.00
C GLY A 311 -13.10 104.01 -99.86
N LEU A 312 -12.56 102.83 -99.52
CA LEU A 312 -12.76 101.56 -100.22
C LEU A 312 -13.78 100.70 -99.46
N CYS A 313 -15.05 101.05 -99.52
CA CYS A 313 -16.11 100.24 -98.93
C CYS A 313 -16.52 99.11 -99.88
N PHE A 314 -16.27 97.86 -99.49
CA PHE A 314 -17.07 96.72 -99.92
C PHE A 314 -17.61 95.99 -98.68
N PRO A 315 -18.91 95.68 -98.63
CA PRO A 315 -19.45 94.81 -97.60
C PRO A 315 -18.98 93.38 -97.88
N LEU A 316 -17.85 92.97 -97.31
CA LEU A 316 -17.52 91.56 -97.22
C LEU A 316 -18.35 90.94 -96.08
N LEU A 317 -19.66 90.88 -96.30
CA LEU A 317 -20.51 89.87 -95.70
C LEU A 317 -20.18 88.55 -96.38
N CYS A 318 -18.98 88.01 -96.10
CA CYS A 318 -18.72 86.60 -96.33
C CYS A 318 -19.49 85.82 -95.26
N LYS A 319 -20.79 85.64 -95.53
CA LYS A 319 -21.41 84.32 -95.31
C LYS A 319 -20.53 83.33 -96.06
N TYR A 320 -19.57 82.74 -95.35
CA TYR A 320 -18.83 81.59 -95.83
C TYR A 320 -19.73 80.37 -95.68
N ASN A 321 -20.73 80.27 -96.54
CA ASN A 321 -21.37 79.00 -96.87
C ASN A 321 -20.61 78.45 -98.08
N SER A 322 -19.39 77.94 -97.88
CA SER A 322 -18.82 76.98 -98.82
C SER A 322 -19.19 75.59 -98.34
N SER A 323 -20.11 74.99 -99.07
CA SER A 323 -20.34 73.56 -99.08
C SER A 323 -19.10 72.81 -99.64
N VAL A 324 -18.68 71.75 -98.92
CA VAL A 324 -17.98 70.51 -99.40
C VAL A 324 -16.43 70.57 -99.46
N PRO A 325 -15.63 69.52 -99.09
CA PRO A 325 -15.95 68.09 -98.92
C PRO A 325 -15.57 67.42 -97.59
N GLU A 326 -16.41 66.42 -97.23
CA GLU A 326 -16.02 65.04 -96.92
C GLU A 326 -14.66 64.81 -96.23
N GLY A 327 -14.72 64.53 -94.93
CA GLY A 327 -13.60 63.91 -94.22
C GLY A 327 -12.86 64.80 -93.23
N MET A 328 -13.54 65.56 -92.37
CA MET A 328 -12.96 65.91 -91.07
C MET A 328 -14.06 66.22 -90.06
N ASN A 329 -13.97 65.57 -88.91
CA ASN A 329 -14.99 65.53 -87.88
C ASN A 329 -15.29 66.94 -87.35
N SER A 330 -16.51 67.42 -87.61
CA SER A 330 -17.05 68.63 -86.99
C SER A 330 -17.18 68.41 -85.49
N LEU A 331 -16.81 69.42 -84.70
CA LEU A 331 -16.94 69.44 -83.24
C LEU A 331 -18.37 69.07 -82.77
N CYS A 332 -19.39 69.30 -83.61
CA CYS A 332 -20.76 68.88 -83.33
C CYS A 332 -20.94 67.36 -83.34
N CYS A 333 -20.28 66.62 -84.25
CA CYS A 333 -20.34 65.16 -84.27
C CYS A 333 -19.60 64.54 -83.08
N GLU A 334 -18.52 65.15 -82.61
CA GLU A 334 -17.80 64.68 -81.40
C GLU A 334 -18.59 64.97 -80.12
N LEU A 335 -19.31 66.10 -80.03
CA LEU A 335 -20.19 66.40 -78.89
C LEU A 335 -21.42 65.48 -78.83
N GLU A 336 -21.97 65.10 -79.98
CA GLU A 336 -23.10 64.16 -80.08
C GLU A 336 -22.67 62.72 -79.72
N LEU A 337 -21.43 62.33 -80.09
CA LEU A 337 -20.83 61.06 -79.65
C LEU A 337 -20.52 61.06 -78.13
N ALA A 338 -20.05 62.18 -77.57
CA ALA A 338 -19.80 62.31 -76.13
C ALA A 338 -21.11 62.28 -75.31
N GLN A 339 -22.21 62.84 -75.84
CA GLN A 339 -23.54 62.71 -75.22
C GLN A 339 -24.11 61.28 -75.36
N SER A 340 -23.83 60.57 -76.45
CA SER A 340 -24.21 59.16 -76.59
C SER A 340 -23.41 58.19 -75.70
N SER A 341 -22.31 58.66 -75.08
CA SER A 341 -21.49 57.92 -74.11
C SER A 341 -22.09 57.89 -72.68
N GLU A 342 -23.31 58.39 -72.50
CA GLU A 342 -24.12 58.14 -71.28
C GLU A 342 -24.45 56.64 -71.05
N ILE A 343 -24.06 55.76 -71.99
CA ILE A 343 -24.10 54.30 -71.85
C ILE A 343 -23.12 53.79 -70.78
N ILE A 344 -22.08 54.55 -70.40
CA ILE A 344 -21.16 54.12 -69.32
C ILE A 344 -21.89 54.03 -67.96
N LYS A 345 -23.03 54.70 -67.79
CA LYS A 345 -23.83 54.62 -66.57
C LYS A 345 -24.44 53.22 -66.33
N SER A 346 -24.66 52.42 -67.38
CA SER A 346 -25.18 51.05 -67.22
C SER A 346 -24.12 50.04 -66.78
N ASP A 347 -22.85 50.27 -67.11
CA ASP A 347 -21.74 49.38 -66.72
C ASP A 347 -21.35 49.55 -65.25
N TRP A 348 -21.47 50.76 -64.69
CA TRP A 348 -21.32 50.95 -63.24
C TRP A 348 -22.44 50.28 -62.44
N MET A 349 -23.68 50.29 -62.94
CA MET A 349 -24.79 49.57 -62.31
C MET A 349 -24.72 48.04 -62.47
N SER A 350 -24.02 47.52 -63.48
CA SER A 350 -23.83 46.07 -63.65
C SER A 350 -22.73 45.54 -62.74
N LEU A 351 -21.66 46.33 -62.52
CA LEU A 351 -20.60 46.00 -61.57
C LEU A 351 -21.12 45.99 -60.12
N ASP A 352 -21.94 46.98 -59.76
CA ASP A 352 -22.60 47.08 -58.45
C ASP A 352 -23.48 45.85 -58.15
N LYS A 353 -24.30 45.44 -59.13
CA LYS A 353 -25.13 44.22 -59.02
C LYS A 353 -24.35 42.92 -58.93
N THR A 354 -23.15 42.87 -59.49
CA THR A 354 -22.29 41.67 -59.45
C THR A 354 -21.60 41.57 -58.10
N LEU A 355 -21.13 42.71 -57.57
CA LEU A 355 -20.56 42.80 -56.23
C LEU A 355 -21.59 42.45 -55.15
N ASP A 356 -22.82 42.99 -55.25
CA ASP A 356 -23.91 42.64 -54.33
C ASP A 356 -24.24 41.15 -54.36
N ARG A 357 -24.18 40.51 -55.54
CA ARG A 357 -24.43 39.07 -55.69
C ARG A 357 -23.31 38.21 -55.08
N GLU A 358 -22.06 38.64 -55.18
CA GLU A 358 -20.91 37.94 -54.57
C GLU A 358 -20.90 38.12 -53.05
N VAL A 359 -21.26 39.30 -52.55
CA VAL A 359 -21.42 39.55 -51.12
C VAL A 359 -22.59 38.73 -50.55
N LEU A 360 -23.70 38.59 -51.29
CA LEU A 360 -24.81 37.69 -50.91
C LEU A 360 -24.38 36.22 -50.87
N LEU A 361 -23.52 35.77 -51.79
CA LEU A 361 -22.98 34.40 -51.79
C LEU A 361 -21.98 34.15 -50.64
N LEU A 362 -21.24 35.18 -50.22
CA LEU A 362 -20.33 35.10 -49.06
C LEU A 362 -21.07 35.16 -47.72
N LEU A 363 -22.21 35.86 -47.66
CA LEU A 363 -23.10 35.90 -46.51
C LEU A 363 -24.02 34.67 -46.40
N GLN A 364 -24.16 33.92 -47.49
CA GLN A 364 -24.83 32.62 -47.47
C GLN A 364 -23.88 31.58 -46.88
N GLU A 365 -23.85 31.51 -45.54
CA GLU A 365 -23.16 30.45 -44.81
C GLU A 365 -23.53 29.06 -45.37
N PRO A 366 -22.60 28.09 -45.38
CA PRO A 366 -22.91 26.74 -45.80
C PRO A 366 -23.83 26.09 -44.76
N GLU A 367 -25.14 26.11 -45.02
CA GLU A 367 -26.22 25.49 -44.22
C GLU A 367 -25.93 24.01 -43.84
N TYR A 368 -25.02 23.34 -44.56
CA TYR A 368 -24.59 21.97 -44.32
C TYR A 368 -23.82 21.76 -42.99
N GLY A 369 -23.15 22.80 -42.47
CA GLY A 369 -22.43 22.73 -41.18
C GLY A 369 -23.36 22.90 -39.97
N GLY A 370 -24.32 23.82 -40.08
CA GLY A 370 -25.25 24.18 -39.02
C GLY A 370 -26.24 23.05 -38.68
N GLU A 371 -26.75 22.33 -39.68
CA GLU A 371 -27.66 21.19 -39.44
C GLU A 371 -26.98 20.01 -38.74
N LYS A 372 -25.72 19.72 -39.08
CA LYS A 372 -24.93 18.67 -38.39
C LYS A 372 -24.65 19.06 -36.94
N PHE A 373 -24.28 20.32 -36.70
CA PHE A 373 -24.07 20.82 -35.34
C PHE A 373 -25.38 20.80 -34.53
N LYS A 374 -26.50 21.21 -35.12
CA LYS A 374 -27.83 21.15 -34.50
C LYS A 374 -28.23 19.71 -34.14
N THR A 375 -27.95 18.75 -35.02
CA THR A 375 -28.22 17.32 -34.78
C THR A 375 -27.35 16.76 -33.65
N ILE A 376 -26.06 17.14 -33.59
CA ILE A 376 -25.14 16.73 -32.52
C ILE A 376 -25.57 17.30 -31.16
N VAL A 377 -25.96 18.58 -31.11
CA VAL A 377 -26.46 19.22 -29.88
C VAL A 377 -27.78 18.60 -29.43
N GLN A 378 -28.68 18.27 -30.35
CA GLN A 378 -29.98 17.66 -30.03
C GLN A 378 -29.84 16.21 -29.52
N ASN A 379 -28.83 15.48 -29.99
CA ASN A 379 -28.46 14.15 -29.47
C ASN A 379 -27.82 14.21 -28.08
N LEU A 380 -27.01 15.23 -27.79
CA LEU A 380 -26.44 15.44 -26.46
C LEU A 380 -27.51 15.82 -25.42
N VAL A 381 -28.49 16.61 -25.83
CA VAL A 381 -29.63 17.00 -24.97
C VAL A 381 -30.57 15.81 -24.73
N SER A 382 -30.84 15.00 -25.75
CA SER A 382 -31.69 13.80 -25.62
C SER A 382 -30.99 12.64 -24.88
N GLY A 383 -29.67 12.49 -25.02
CA GLY A 383 -28.88 11.49 -24.30
C GLY A 383 -28.78 11.73 -22.80
N ARG A 384 -29.02 12.97 -22.35
CA ARG A 384 -29.06 13.35 -20.93
C ARG A 384 -30.43 13.08 -20.28
N ALA A 385 -31.46 12.78 -21.06
CA ALA A 385 -32.82 12.50 -20.56
C ALA A 385 -33.07 11.00 -20.29
N ASN A 386 -32.18 10.10 -20.69
CA ASN A 386 -32.27 8.65 -20.44
C ASN A 386 -31.40 8.16 -19.25
N VAL A 387 -30.91 9.09 -18.43
CA VAL A 387 -30.25 8.77 -17.16
C VAL A 387 -30.95 9.59 -16.07
N ASN A 388 -32.17 9.18 -15.73
CA ASN A 388 -32.81 9.39 -14.45
C ASN A 388 -33.78 8.24 -14.18
#